data_AF-A0A1I4KMT4-F1
#
_entry.id   AF-A0A1I4KMT4-F1
#
_cell.length_a   1.000
_cell.length_b   1.000
_cell.length_c   1.000
_cell.angle_alpha   90.00
_cell.angle_beta   90.00
_cell.angle_gamma   90.00
#
_symmetry.space_group_name_H-M   'P 1'
#
loop_
_entity.id
_entity.type
_entity.pdbx_description
1 polymer ?
#
loop_
_entity_poly.entity_id
_entity_poly.type
_entity_poly.pdbx_seq_one_letter_code
_entity_poly.pdbx_strand_id
1 'polypeptide(L)' 'MYVKQCPKCRKKSYSSCEKGEWNCPHCDHDLSDEEAQSPKED' A
#
# COMPACT_ATOMS: atom_id res chain seq x y z
N MET A 1 6.13 -7.81 4.77
CA MET A 1 5.43 -7.44 3.52
C MET A 1 4.24 -6.59 3.91
N TYR A 2 4.18 -5.35 3.45
CA TYR A 2 3.12 -4.42 3.83
C TYR A 2 2.00 -4.44 2.77
N VAL A 3 0.78 -4.14 3.19
CA VAL A 3 -0.37 -3.99 2.30
C VAL A 3 -1.07 -2.66 2.55
N LYS A 4 -1.41 -1.96 1.46
CA LYS A 4 -2.26 -0.77 1.45
C LYS A 4 -3.47 -1.05 0.57
N GLN A 5 -4.64 -0.50 0.89
CA GLN A 5 -5.81 -0.61 0.03
C GLN A 5 -5.98 0.69 -0.74
N CYS A 6 -5.84 0.65 -2.06
CA CYS A 6 -5.95 1.88 -2.85
C CYS A 6 -7.38 2.45 -2.81
N PRO A 7 -7.60 3.72 -2.44
CA PRO A 7 -8.94 4.30 -2.37
C PRO A 7 -9.57 4.50 -3.77
N LYS A 8 -8.74 4.64 -4.82
CA LYS A 8 -9.22 4.81 -6.21
C LYS A 8 -9.76 3.52 -6.81
N CYS A 9 -8.95 2.47 -6.84
CA CYS A 9 -9.31 1.21 -7.50
C CYS A 9 -9.81 0.14 -6.52
N ARG A 10 -9.77 0.40 -5.20
CA ARG A 10 -10.13 -0.52 -4.12
C ARG A 10 -9.36 -1.84 -4.11
N LYS A 11 -8.28 -1.94 -4.89
CA LYS A 11 -7.38 -3.09 -4.93
C LYS A 11 -6.32 -3.00 -3.84
N LYS A 12 -5.86 -4.16 -3.38
CA LYS A 12 -4.76 -4.29 -2.43
C LYS A 12 -3.45 -4.09 -3.17
N SER A 13 -2.66 -3.11 -2.76
CA SER A 13 -1.28 -2.95 -3.17
C SER A 13 -0.40 -3.57 -2.10
N TYR A 14 0.59 -4.34 -2.52
CA TYR A 14 1.59 -4.90 -1.62
C TYR A 14 2.94 -4.24 -1.89
N SER A 15 3.69 -3.93 -0.83
CA SER A 15 5.05 -3.40 -0.95
C SER A 15 5.95 -4.02 0.10
N SER A 16 7.24 -4.06 -0.22
CA SER A 16 8.28 -4.51 0.70
C SER A 16 8.69 -3.42 1.69
N CYS A 17 8.31 -2.17 1.44
CA CYS A 17 8.63 -1.02 2.29
C CYS A 17 7.40 -0.53 3.07
N GLU A 18 7.58 -0.22 4.35
CA GLU A 18 6.54 0.37 5.21
C GLU A 18 6.25 1.83 4.84
N LYS A 19 7.30 2.59 4.57
CA LYS A 19 7.31 4.04 4.40
C LYS A 19 8.07 4.44 3.15
N GLY A 20 7.65 5.55 2.55
CA GLY A 20 8.22 6.10 1.33
C GLY A 20 7.17 6.22 0.22
N GLU A 21 7.62 6.71 -0.94
CA GLU A 21 6.79 6.82 -2.14
C GLU A 21 6.20 5.46 -2.49
N TRP A 22 4.87 5.36 -2.43
CA TRP A 22 4.16 4.12 -2.71
C TRP A 22 3.05 4.40 -3.70
N ASN A 23 3.26 3.97 -4.95
CA ASN A 23 2.23 4.11 -5.98
C ASN A 23 1.46 2.79 -6.12
N CYS A 24 0.14 2.90 -6.33
CA CYS A 24 -0.69 1.74 -6.58
C CYS A 24 -0.32 1.09 -7.93
N PRO A 25 0.06 -0.20 -7.99
CA PRO A 25 0.50 -0.86 -9.22
C PRO A 25 -0.63 -1.10 -10.24
N HIS A 26 -1.87 -0.75 -9.88
CA HIS A 26 -3.04 -0.93 -10.74
C HIS A 26 -3.55 0.35 -11.38
N CYS A 27 -3.29 1.50 -10.77
CA CYS A 27 -3.84 2.78 -11.23
C CYS A 27 -2.87 3.95 -11.06
N ASP A 28 -1.63 3.66 -10.64
CA ASP A 28 -0.56 4.63 -10.40
C ASP A 28 -0.92 5.75 -9.39
N HIS A 29 -1.97 5.52 -8.59
CA HIS A 29 -2.36 6.48 -7.56
C HIS A 29 -1.33 6.47 -6.43
N ASP A 30 -0.91 7.66 -6.01
CA ASP A 30 -0.08 7.81 -4.82
C ASP A 30 -0.83 7.30 -3.57
N LEU A 31 -0.16 6.42 -2.84
CA LEU A 31 -0.56 5.83 -1.57
C LEU A 31 0.48 6.19 -0.49
N SER A 32 1.33 7.19 -0.72
CA SER A 32 2.41 7.55 0.19
C SER A 32 1.87 8.00 1.54
N ASP A 33 0.74 8.72 1.52
CA ASP A 33 -0.04 9.15 2.70
C ASP A 33 -0.92 8.05 3.31
N GLU A 34 -1.17 6.93 2.61
CA GLU A 34 -2.00 5.85 3.13
C GLU A 34 -1.23 5.00 4.15
N GLU A 35 -1.88 4.59 5.25
CA GLU A 35 -1.22 3.77 6.27
C GLU A 35 -1.03 2.33 5.79
N ALA A 36 0.22 1.88 5.82
CA ALA A 36 0.59 0.51 5.51
C ALA A 36 0.19 -0.44 6.64
N GLN A 37 -0.62 -1.46 6.34
CA GLN A 37 -0.87 -2.53 7.29
C GLN A 37 0.22 -3.59 7.16
N SER A 38 0.93 -3.90 8.24
CA SER A 38 1.75 -5.10 8.34
C SER A 38 0.87 -6.29 8.71
N PRO A 39 1.09 -7.49 8.14
CA PRO A 39 0.66 -8.71 8.80
C PRO A 39 1.45 -8.76 10.09
N LYS A 40 0.78 -8.53 11.23
CA LYS A 40 1.36 -8.78 12.55
C LYS A 40 1.92 -10.21 12.54
N GLU A 41 3.23 -10.33 12.73
CA GLU A 41 3.84 -11.58 13.17
C GLU A 41 3.38 -11.81 14.61
N ASP A 42 2.53 -12.81 14.81
CA ASP A 42 2.22 -13.45 16.10
C ASP A 42 2.79 -14.87 16.07
#